data_AF-A0A800D3G5-F1
#
_entry.id   AF-A0A800D3G5-F1
#
_cell.length_a   1.000
_cell.length_b   1.000
_cell.length_c   1.000
_cell.angle_alpha   90.00
_cell.angle_beta   90.00
_cell.angle_gamma   90.00
#
_symmetry.space_group_name_H-M   'P 1'
#
loop_
_entity.id
_entity.type
_entity.pdbx_description
1 polymer ?
#
loop_
_entity_poly.entity_id
_entity_poly.type
_entity_poly.pdbx_seq_one_letter_code
_entity_poly.pdbx_strand_id
1 'polypeptide(L)'
;MLENPEQVYNWSKRVGCTFEDFFEALESYLHYRLGEIAGYLYLGRSRNDFISAALRLAAREYSVDLLDKLLRLRNILLDKGEKQSGKLFPYFTHLQLAQIGSAAHYFIAFEEALSKIWSSIFDATLRHCYDNPLGSGPAVGTTVLLSNEVVSKLLCFEVQVAPYYATGSRLFILDLLASLLSLFMEFSRFANDIITVNTLIPGFIESPR
;
A
#
# COMPACT_ATOMS: atom_id res chain seq x y z
N MET A 1 -6.93 -19.70 20.94
CA MET A 1 -7.48 -19.15 19.67
C MET A 1 -6.30 -18.80 18.79
N LEU A 2 -6.42 -18.78 17.46
CA LEU A 2 -5.28 -18.61 16.52
C LEU A 2 -4.28 -17.54 16.97
N GLU A 3 -3.05 -17.94 17.26
CA GLU A 3 -1.98 -17.01 17.69
C GLU A 3 -1.15 -16.54 16.49
N ASN A 4 -1.10 -17.35 15.43
CA ASN A 4 -0.35 -17.08 14.20
C ASN A 4 -0.99 -17.84 13.01
N PRO A 5 -1.13 -17.22 11.82
CA PRO A 5 -1.50 -17.90 10.56
C PRO A 5 -0.74 -19.20 10.26
N GLU A 6 0.53 -19.30 10.66
CA GLU A 6 1.34 -20.51 10.49
C GLU A 6 0.74 -21.74 11.18
N GLN A 7 -0.09 -21.56 12.20
CA GLN A 7 -0.78 -22.68 12.85
C GLN A 7 -1.69 -23.43 11.86
N VAL A 8 -2.39 -22.71 10.99
CA VAL A 8 -3.26 -23.28 9.95
C VAL A 8 -2.42 -23.99 8.90
N TYR A 9 -1.34 -23.37 8.45
CA TYR A 9 -0.43 -23.94 7.46
C TYR A 9 0.28 -25.21 7.95
N ASN A 10 0.79 -25.19 9.18
CA ASN A 10 1.43 -26.36 9.77
C ASN A 10 0.42 -27.47 10.05
N TRP A 11 -0.81 -27.11 10.42
CA TRP A 11 -1.89 -28.08 10.57
C TRP A 11 -2.26 -28.72 9.23
N SER A 12 -2.45 -27.94 8.15
CA SER A 12 -2.83 -28.45 6.83
C SER A 12 -1.80 -29.46 6.31
N LYS A 13 -0.50 -29.17 6.48
CA LYS A 13 0.58 -30.12 6.17
C LYS A 13 0.50 -31.42 6.96
N ARG A 14 0.17 -31.36 8.26
CA ARG A 14 0.07 -32.56 9.10
C ARG A 14 -1.11 -33.46 8.71
N VAL A 15 -2.24 -32.88 8.33
CA VAL A 15 -3.44 -33.65 7.95
C VAL A 15 -3.41 -34.11 6.49
N GLY A 16 -2.47 -33.61 5.67
CA GLY A 16 -2.30 -34.02 4.28
C GLY A 16 -3.41 -33.55 3.34
N CYS A 17 -4.24 -32.59 3.77
CA CYS A 17 -5.31 -32.02 2.95
C CYS A 17 -4.79 -30.87 2.07
N THR A 18 -5.28 -30.82 0.84
CA THR A 18 -5.10 -29.68 -0.07
C THR A 18 -6.34 -28.81 -0.05
N PHE A 19 -6.16 -27.52 0.21
CA PHE A 19 -7.21 -26.50 0.18
C PHE A 19 -7.00 -25.57 -1.02
N GLU A 20 -8.07 -25.06 -1.58
CA GLU A 20 -8.06 -24.08 -2.68
C GLU A 20 -7.35 -22.80 -2.26
N ASP A 21 -7.65 -22.32 -1.06
CA ASP A 21 -7.08 -21.10 -0.51
C ASP A 21 -6.94 -21.14 1.02
N PHE A 22 -6.42 -20.05 1.58
CA PHE A 22 -6.25 -19.90 3.02
C PHE A 22 -7.58 -19.88 3.79
N PHE A 23 -8.66 -19.38 3.19
CA PHE A 23 -9.96 -19.27 3.87
C PHE A 23 -10.59 -20.64 4.05
N GLU A 24 -10.54 -21.49 3.02
CA GLU A 24 -10.97 -22.88 3.13
C GLU A 24 -10.13 -23.67 4.15
N ALA A 25 -8.81 -23.43 4.15
CA ALA A 25 -7.91 -24.04 5.14
C ALA A 25 -8.26 -23.57 6.57
N LEU A 26 -8.57 -22.28 6.75
CA LEU A 26 -8.97 -21.70 8.03
C LEU A 26 -10.32 -22.23 8.51
N GLU A 27 -11.31 -22.34 7.61
CA GLU A 27 -12.62 -22.96 7.85
C GLU A 27 -12.46 -24.39 8.35
N SER A 28 -11.71 -25.20 7.62
CA SER A 28 -11.46 -26.60 7.96
C SER A 28 -10.70 -26.73 9.29
N TYR A 29 -9.73 -25.85 9.53
CA TYR A 29 -8.99 -25.81 10.79
C TYR A 29 -9.89 -25.46 11.98
N LEU A 30 -10.74 -24.45 11.84
CA LEU A 30 -11.65 -24.02 12.91
C LEU A 30 -12.71 -25.09 13.18
N HIS A 31 -13.23 -25.75 12.15
CA HIS A 31 -14.14 -26.87 12.31
C HIS A 31 -13.46 -28.06 13.00
N TYR A 32 -12.22 -28.40 12.63
CA TYR A 32 -11.42 -29.42 13.35
C TYR A 32 -11.24 -29.09 14.85
N ARG A 33 -11.08 -27.80 15.19
CA ARG A 33 -10.82 -27.34 16.56
C ARG A 33 -12.06 -27.16 17.42
N LEU A 34 -13.18 -26.76 16.82
CA LEU A 34 -14.37 -26.32 17.54
C LEU A 34 -15.62 -27.17 17.22
N GLY A 35 -15.54 -28.06 16.22
CA GLY A 35 -16.68 -28.83 15.72
C GLY A 35 -17.71 -27.94 15.04
N GLU A 36 -18.99 -28.35 15.14
CA GLU A 36 -20.13 -27.70 14.49
C GLU A 36 -20.27 -26.20 14.80
N ILE A 37 -19.86 -25.76 15.99
CA ILE A 37 -20.00 -24.35 16.38
C ILE A 37 -19.16 -23.40 15.50
N ALA A 38 -18.12 -23.92 14.82
CA ALA A 38 -17.33 -23.15 13.86
C ALA A 38 -18.17 -22.62 12.69
N GLY A 39 -19.23 -23.33 12.29
CA GLY A 39 -20.10 -22.93 11.18
C GLY A 39 -20.77 -21.57 11.40
N TYR A 40 -21.03 -21.19 12.65
CA TYR A 40 -21.63 -19.88 12.97
C TYR A 40 -20.70 -18.69 12.67
N LEU A 41 -19.37 -18.89 12.58
CA LEU A 41 -18.42 -17.81 12.24
C LEU A 41 -18.57 -17.30 10.80
N TYR A 42 -19.14 -18.13 9.92
CA TYR A 42 -19.30 -17.87 8.49
C TYR A 42 -20.73 -17.48 8.13
N LEU A 43 -21.65 -17.54 9.08
CA LEU A 43 -23.06 -17.23 8.84
C LEU A 43 -23.22 -15.79 8.34
N GLY A 44 -23.79 -15.66 7.14
CA GLY A 44 -24.05 -14.37 6.50
C GLY A 44 -22.83 -13.71 5.84
N ARG A 45 -21.69 -14.39 5.81
CA ARG A 45 -20.47 -13.95 5.11
C ARG A 45 -20.30 -14.70 3.80
N SER A 46 -19.53 -14.12 2.89
CA SER A 46 -19.03 -14.81 1.71
C SER A 46 -17.51 -14.73 1.68
N ARG A 47 -16.90 -15.58 0.87
CA ARG A 47 -15.48 -15.43 0.56
C ARG A 47 -15.20 -14.09 -0.15
N ASN A 48 -16.15 -13.58 -0.94
CA ASN A 48 -15.98 -12.36 -1.74
C ASN A 48 -15.80 -11.10 -0.88
N ASP A 49 -16.73 -10.84 0.04
CA ASP A 49 -16.65 -9.66 0.92
C ASP A 49 -15.51 -9.79 1.92
N PHE A 50 -15.24 -11.02 2.39
CA PHE A 50 -14.14 -11.28 3.31
C PHE A 50 -12.75 -11.11 2.69
N ILE A 51 -12.52 -11.62 1.46
CA ILE A 51 -11.29 -11.34 0.69
C ILE A 51 -11.15 -9.85 0.44
N SER A 52 -12.24 -9.19 0.04
CA SER A 52 -12.21 -7.76 -0.26
C SER A 52 -11.87 -6.92 0.97
N ALA A 53 -12.31 -7.33 2.17
CA ALA A 53 -11.94 -6.72 3.44
C ALA A 53 -10.46 -6.94 3.76
N ALA A 54 -9.99 -8.20 3.66
CA ALA A 54 -8.60 -8.55 3.93
C ALA A 54 -7.63 -7.77 3.03
N LEU A 55 -7.94 -7.66 1.73
CA LEU A 55 -7.13 -6.91 0.78
C LEU A 55 -7.12 -5.40 1.09
N ARG A 56 -8.24 -4.80 1.51
CA ARG A 56 -8.28 -3.38 1.90
C ARG A 56 -7.47 -3.12 3.17
N LEU A 57 -7.55 -4.00 4.16
CA LEU A 57 -6.75 -3.90 5.37
C LEU A 57 -5.25 -3.99 5.06
N ALA A 58 -4.86 -4.95 4.21
CA ALA A 58 -3.48 -5.07 3.76
C ALA A 58 -3.02 -3.83 2.96
N ALA A 59 -3.82 -3.38 1.98
CA ALA A 59 -3.51 -2.19 1.19
C ALA A 59 -3.41 -0.93 2.05
N ARG A 60 -4.23 -0.81 3.10
CA ARG A 60 -4.14 0.26 4.09
C ARG A 60 -2.82 0.22 4.85
N GLU A 61 -2.44 -0.95 5.36
CA GLU A 61 -1.18 -1.13 6.08
C GLU A 61 0.03 -0.75 5.21
N TYR A 62 0.08 -1.24 3.97
CA TYR A 62 1.12 -0.88 3.00
C TYR A 62 1.12 0.61 2.68
N SER A 63 -0.07 1.22 2.55
CA SER A 63 -0.20 2.65 2.26
C SER A 63 0.32 3.50 3.41
N VAL A 64 0.00 3.15 4.66
CA VAL A 64 0.48 3.86 5.86
C VAL A 64 2.00 3.73 6.02
N ASP A 65 2.55 2.53 5.85
CA ASP A 65 4.00 2.31 5.88
C ASP A 65 4.72 3.10 4.76
N LEU A 66 4.16 3.10 3.55
CA LEU A 66 4.70 3.88 2.44
C LEU A 66 4.67 5.39 2.72
N LEU A 67 3.58 5.91 3.29
CA LEU A 67 3.44 7.31 3.66
C LEU A 67 4.48 7.73 4.71
N ASP A 68 4.75 6.89 5.72
CA ASP A 68 5.80 7.16 6.73
C ASP A 68 7.20 7.18 6.08
N LYS A 69 7.51 6.19 5.24
CA LYS A 69 8.79 6.13 4.51
C LYS A 69 9.00 7.34 3.60
N LEU A 70 7.96 7.72 2.86
CA LEU A 70 7.99 8.91 1.99
C LEU A 70 8.15 10.19 2.80
N LEU A 71 7.46 10.34 3.93
CA LEU A 71 7.62 11.51 4.80
C LEU A 71 9.06 11.64 5.31
N ARG A 72 9.68 10.54 5.74
CA ARG A 72 11.08 10.52 6.17
C ARG A 72 12.03 10.91 5.03
N LEU A 73 11.82 10.36 3.83
CA LEU A 73 12.63 10.69 2.66
C LEU A 73 12.49 12.17 2.28
N ARG A 74 11.26 12.71 2.30
CA ARG A 74 11.00 14.14 2.06
C ARG A 74 11.76 15.02 3.04
N ASN A 75 11.72 14.71 4.33
CA ASN A 75 12.48 15.45 5.34
C ASN A 75 14.00 15.39 5.09
N ILE A 76 14.53 14.26 4.65
CA ILE A 76 15.95 14.13 4.27
C ILE A 76 16.28 15.03 3.07
N LEU A 77 15.39 15.10 2.07
CA LEU A 77 15.59 15.97 0.91
C LEU A 77 15.55 17.45 1.28
N LEU A 78 14.66 17.86 2.18
CA LEU A 78 14.64 19.24 2.69
C LEU A 78 15.95 19.59 3.43
N ASP A 79 16.40 18.73 4.34
CA ASP A 79 17.66 18.90 5.07
C ASP A 79 18.87 18.96 4.11
N LYS A 80 18.89 18.10 3.08
CA LYS A 80 19.91 18.15 2.02
C LYS A 80 19.82 19.45 1.22
N GLY A 81 18.62 19.88 0.86
CA GLY A 81 18.40 21.16 0.18
C GLY A 81 18.99 22.33 0.95
N GLU A 82 18.69 22.42 2.24
CA GLU A 82 19.23 23.47 3.12
C GLU A 82 20.76 23.42 3.19
N LYS A 83 21.34 22.26 3.50
CA LYS A 83 22.80 22.06 3.63
C LYS A 83 23.58 22.32 2.34
N GLN A 84 22.94 22.14 1.18
CA GLN A 84 23.57 22.29 -0.13
C GLN A 84 23.20 23.62 -0.83
N SER A 85 22.51 24.53 -0.14
CA SER A 85 22.06 25.83 -0.68
C SER A 85 23.17 26.72 -1.25
N GLY A 86 24.38 26.67 -0.69
CA GLY A 86 25.54 27.40 -1.21
C GLY A 86 26.37 26.64 -2.25
N LYS A 87 26.00 25.40 -2.60
CA LYS A 87 26.79 24.57 -3.53
C LYS A 87 26.28 24.74 -4.95
N LEU A 88 27.21 24.85 -5.89
CA LEU A 88 26.90 24.93 -7.32
C LEU A 88 26.49 23.55 -7.83
N PHE A 89 25.45 23.52 -8.66
CA PHE A 89 24.96 22.35 -9.36
C PHE A 89 24.69 22.69 -10.83
N PRO A 90 25.18 21.87 -11.78
CA PRO A 90 24.93 22.06 -13.20
C PRO A 90 23.52 21.56 -13.56
N TYR A 91 22.76 22.40 -14.26
CA TYR A 91 21.44 22.07 -14.78
C TYR A 91 21.49 21.95 -16.29
N PHE A 92 20.86 20.89 -16.81
CA PHE A 92 20.95 20.51 -18.22
C PHE A 92 19.59 20.60 -18.91
N THR A 93 19.62 20.99 -20.19
CA THR A 93 18.48 20.86 -21.12
C THR A 93 18.98 20.18 -22.38
N HIS A 94 18.22 19.20 -22.91
CA HIS A 94 18.68 18.36 -24.02
C HIS A 94 20.09 17.74 -23.80
N LEU A 95 20.41 17.39 -22.54
CA LEU A 95 21.72 16.91 -22.10
C LEU A 95 22.89 17.89 -22.32
N GLN A 96 22.61 19.17 -22.59
CA GLN A 96 23.59 20.24 -22.68
C GLN A 96 23.52 21.11 -21.43
N LEU A 97 24.68 21.58 -20.96
CA LEU A 97 24.74 22.48 -19.81
C LEU A 97 23.96 23.76 -20.15
N ALA A 98 22.89 24.01 -19.42
CA ALA A 98 22.04 25.17 -19.61
C ALA A 98 22.41 26.30 -18.65
N GLN A 99 22.55 25.97 -17.36
CA GLN A 99 22.92 26.94 -16.33
C GLN A 99 23.55 26.24 -15.13
N ILE A 100 24.22 27.02 -14.28
CA ILE A 100 24.70 26.57 -12.98
C ILE A 100 23.88 27.31 -11.92
N GLY A 101 23.28 26.54 -11.01
CA GLY A 101 22.45 27.07 -9.92
C GLY A 101 22.82 26.47 -8.57
N SER A 102 22.03 26.76 -7.55
CA SER A 102 22.19 26.11 -6.25
C SER A 102 21.72 24.66 -6.30
N ALA A 103 22.50 23.74 -5.74
CA ALA A 103 22.11 22.33 -5.56
C ALA A 103 20.82 22.16 -4.74
N ALA A 104 20.45 23.16 -3.91
CA ALA A 104 19.19 23.13 -3.18
C ALA A 104 17.97 22.96 -4.09
N HIS A 105 17.96 23.61 -5.26
CA HIS A 105 16.83 23.51 -6.19
C HIS A 105 16.63 22.08 -6.69
N TYR A 106 17.71 21.29 -6.82
CA TYR A 106 17.61 19.90 -7.23
C TYR A 106 16.92 19.04 -6.16
N PHE A 107 17.35 19.16 -4.90
CA PHE A 107 16.73 18.42 -3.79
C PHE A 107 15.28 18.82 -3.54
N ILE A 108 14.98 20.13 -3.60
CA ILE A 108 13.62 20.65 -3.43
C ILE A 108 12.72 20.18 -4.57
N ALA A 109 13.19 20.17 -5.82
CA ALA A 109 12.40 19.67 -6.94
C ALA A 109 12.01 18.19 -6.75
N PHE A 110 12.94 17.37 -6.24
CA PHE A 110 12.66 15.97 -5.97
C PHE A 110 11.71 15.80 -4.77
N GLU A 111 11.88 16.60 -3.71
CA GLU A 111 10.93 16.64 -2.59
C GLU A 111 9.52 17.00 -3.05
N GLU A 112 9.37 17.99 -3.93
CA GLU A 112 8.08 18.45 -4.42
C GLU A 112 7.36 17.34 -5.20
N ALA A 113 8.09 16.56 -6.00
CA ALA A 113 7.55 15.40 -6.68
C ALA A 113 7.05 14.34 -5.69
N LEU A 114 7.86 14.01 -4.68
CA LEU A 114 7.48 13.06 -3.63
C LEU A 114 6.32 13.57 -2.76
N SER A 115 6.22 14.88 -2.53
CA SER A 115 5.12 15.52 -1.80
C SER A 115 3.79 15.31 -2.51
N LYS A 116 3.76 15.53 -3.83
CA LYS A 116 2.55 15.30 -4.65
C LYS A 116 2.12 13.83 -4.63
N ILE A 117 3.08 12.90 -4.71
CA ILE A 117 2.80 11.45 -4.61
C ILE A 117 2.27 11.09 -3.22
N TRP A 118 2.92 11.62 -2.16
CA TRP A 118 2.48 11.42 -0.78
C TRP A 118 1.03 11.86 -0.59
N SER A 119 0.67 13.07 -1.05
CA SER A 119 -0.70 13.58 -0.96
C SER A 119 -1.68 12.72 -1.74
N SER A 120 -1.33 12.25 -2.95
CA SER A 120 -2.20 11.37 -3.73
C SER A 120 -2.49 10.04 -3.01
N ILE A 121 -1.50 9.47 -2.32
CA ILE A 121 -1.69 8.25 -1.54
C ILE A 121 -2.62 8.53 -0.35
N PHE A 122 -2.34 9.60 0.40
CA PHE A 122 -3.09 9.96 1.59
C PHE A 122 -4.55 10.33 1.28
N ASP A 123 -4.76 11.17 0.27
CA ASP A 123 -6.07 11.75 -0.02
C ASP A 123 -6.98 10.82 -0.82
N ALA A 124 -6.44 9.93 -1.67
CA ALA A 124 -7.24 9.06 -2.54
C ALA A 124 -7.09 7.58 -2.18
N THR A 125 -5.88 7.03 -2.29
CA THR A 125 -5.64 5.58 -2.13
C THR A 125 -6.08 5.09 -0.75
N LEU A 126 -5.70 5.83 0.30
CA LEU A 126 -6.01 5.45 1.67
C LEU A 126 -7.52 5.51 1.94
N ARG A 127 -8.23 6.50 1.38
CA ARG A 127 -9.69 6.62 1.52
C ARG A 127 -10.42 5.39 0.97
N HIS A 128 -10.05 4.90 -0.21
CA HIS A 128 -10.66 3.70 -0.78
C HIS A 128 -10.38 2.43 0.04
N CYS A 129 -9.29 2.41 0.81
CA CYS A 129 -8.99 1.32 1.75
C CYS A 129 -9.82 1.40 3.05
N TYR A 130 -10.48 2.53 3.33
CA TYR A 130 -11.40 2.71 4.46
C TYR A 130 -12.86 2.33 4.14
N ASP A 131 -13.17 2.03 2.88
CA ASP A 131 -14.46 1.48 2.50
C ASP A 131 -14.68 0.11 3.15
N ASN A 132 -15.81 -0.07 3.86
CA ASN A 132 -16.21 -1.36 4.42
C ASN A 132 -16.88 -2.23 3.35
N PRO A 133 -16.29 -3.38 2.98
CA PRO A 133 -16.95 -4.32 2.10
C PRO A 133 -17.77 -5.38 2.84
N LEU A 134 -17.61 -5.52 4.16
CA LEU A 134 -18.23 -6.59 4.94
C LEU A 134 -19.75 -6.40 5.03
N GLY A 135 -20.47 -7.53 5.04
CA GLY A 135 -21.93 -7.55 4.97
C GLY A 135 -22.48 -7.45 3.55
N SER A 136 -21.60 -7.39 2.55
CA SER A 136 -21.99 -7.47 1.13
C SER A 136 -22.26 -8.90 0.67
N GLY A 137 -21.91 -9.90 1.48
CA GLY A 137 -22.11 -11.30 1.15
C GLY A 137 -21.47 -11.65 -0.20
N PRO A 138 -22.09 -12.53 -1.01
CA PRO A 138 -21.55 -12.89 -2.31
C PRO A 138 -21.49 -11.71 -3.30
N ALA A 139 -22.48 -10.82 -3.27
CA ALA A 139 -22.63 -9.76 -4.26
C ALA A 139 -23.56 -8.61 -3.85
N VAL A 140 -24.72 -8.90 -3.26
CA VAL A 140 -25.81 -7.93 -3.05
C VAL A 140 -26.32 -7.87 -1.61
N GLY A 141 -25.47 -8.25 -0.66
CA GLY A 141 -25.79 -8.33 0.76
C GLY A 141 -26.06 -9.76 1.22
N THR A 142 -26.64 -9.84 2.41
CA THR A 142 -27.01 -11.08 3.09
C THR A 142 -28.38 -10.94 3.75
N THR A 143 -29.09 -12.06 3.91
CA THR A 143 -30.36 -12.11 4.65
C THR A 143 -30.16 -12.24 6.15
N VAL A 144 -28.93 -12.52 6.59
CA VAL A 144 -28.56 -12.58 8.00
C VAL A 144 -28.48 -11.15 8.55
N LEU A 145 -29.10 -10.92 9.70
CA LEU A 145 -29.08 -9.63 10.38
C LEU A 145 -27.70 -9.36 10.99
N LEU A 146 -26.76 -8.88 10.16
CA LEU A 146 -25.42 -8.46 10.57
C LEU A 146 -25.42 -6.97 10.93
N SER A 147 -24.69 -6.61 11.99
CA SER A 147 -24.41 -5.21 12.29
C SER A 147 -23.13 -4.76 11.58
N ASN A 148 -23.28 -4.16 10.41
CA ASN A 148 -22.15 -3.59 9.67
C ASN A 148 -21.46 -2.48 10.45
N GLU A 149 -22.20 -1.71 11.26
CA GLU A 149 -21.64 -0.67 12.13
C GLU A 149 -20.63 -1.24 13.14
N VAL A 150 -20.98 -2.34 13.82
CA VAL A 150 -20.08 -3.01 14.76
C VAL A 150 -18.83 -3.50 14.05
N VAL A 151 -18.99 -4.14 12.89
CA VAL A 151 -17.86 -4.68 12.12
C VAL A 151 -16.95 -3.57 11.59
N SER A 152 -17.53 -2.50 11.04
CA SER A 152 -16.79 -1.31 10.61
C SER A 152 -15.97 -0.73 11.76
N LYS A 153 -16.57 -0.57 12.93
CA LYS A 153 -15.89 -0.02 14.10
C LYS A 153 -14.74 -0.91 14.58
N LEU A 154 -14.94 -2.23 14.59
CA LEU A 154 -13.91 -3.18 15.04
C LEU A 154 -12.69 -3.24 14.10
N LEU A 155 -12.91 -3.04 12.80
CA LEU A 155 -11.87 -3.11 11.77
C LEU A 155 -11.44 -1.74 11.24
N CYS A 156 -11.91 -0.66 11.91
CA CYS A 156 -11.66 0.72 11.54
C CYS A 156 -12.00 1.01 10.06
N PHE A 157 -13.10 0.48 9.54
CA PHE A 157 -13.67 0.97 8.29
C PHE A 157 -14.58 2.18 8.57
N GLU A 158 -14.67 3.10 7.62
CA GLU A 158 -15.36 4.38 7.81
C GLU A 158 -16.68 4.44 7.04
N VAL A 159 -16.73 3.90 5.83
CA VAL A 159 -17.85 4.09 4.91
C VAL A 159 -18.36 2.75 4.40
N GLN A 160 -19.64 2.44 4.61
CA GLN A 160 -20.26 1.32 3.91
C GLN A 160 -20.47 1.68 2.44
N VAL A 161 -19.93 0.87 1.53
CA VAL A 161 -20.11 1.06 0.08
C VAL A 161 -21.12 0.08 -0.50
N ALA A 162 -21.56 0.33 -1.74
CA ALA A 162 -22.52 -0.52 -2.43
C ALA A 162 -22.02 -1.97 -2.53
N PRO A 163 -22.82 -2.99 -2.14
CA PRO A 163 -22.35 -4.38 -2.03
C PRO A 163 -21.66 -4.93 -3.28
N TYR A 164 -22.22 -4.67 -4.46
CA TYR A 164 -21.69 -5.18 -5.72
C TYR A 164 -20.34 -4.53 -6.09
N TYR A 165 -20.17 -3.25 -5.74
CA TYR A 165 -18.88 -2.57 -5.84
C TYR A 165 -17.89 -3.12 -4.81
N ALA A 166 -18.34 -3.32 -3.57
CA ALA A 166 -17.50 -3.80 -2.47
C ALA A 166 -16.85 -5.14 -2.78
N THR A 167 -17.58 -6.07 -3.38
CA THR A 167 -17.07 -7.41 -3.70
C THR A 167 -16.38 -7.48 -5.06
N GLY A 168 -16.85 -6.72 -6.05
CA GLY A 168 -16.33 -6.77 -7.43
C GLY A 168 -15.14 -5.86 -7.73
N SER A 169 -15.07 -4.68 -7.11
CA SER A 169 -14.06 -3.68 -7.43
C SER A 169 -12.72 -3.91 -6.72
N ARG A 170 -11.61 -3.61 -7.41
CA ARG A 170 -10.25 -3.59 -6.86
C ARG A 170 -9.55 -2.26 -7.09
N LEU A 171 -10.31 -1.17 -7.28
CA LEU A 171 -9.76 0.16 -7.54
C LEU A 171 -8.72 0.60 -6.50
N PHE A 172 -8.96 0.35 -5.21
CA PHE A 172 -8.01 0.64 -4.14
C PHE A 172 -6.62 0.01 -4.35
N ILE A 173 -6.53 -1.16 -4.98
CA ILE A 173 -5.24 -1.80 -5.34
C ILE A 173 -4.63 -1.09 -6.53
N LEU A 174 -5.43 -0.77 -7.55
CA LEU A 174 -4.94 -0.07 -8.74
C LEU A 174 -4.42 1.33 -8.40
N ASP A 175 -5.08 2.06 -7.49
CA ASP A 175 -4.63 3.38 -7.04
C ASP A 175 -3.29 3.29 -6.28
N LEU A 176 -3.12 2.27 -5.44
CA LEU A 176 -1.85 2.01 -4.77
C LEU A 176 -0.74 1.67 -5.78
N LEU A 177 -1.03 0.81 -6.76
CA LEU A 177 -0.08 0.45 -7.81
C LEU A 177 0.27 1.65 -8.70
N ALA A 178 -0.69 2.50 -9.03
CA ALA A 178 -0.46 3.72 -9.79
C ALA A 178 0.46 4.69 -9.02
N SER A 179 0.22 4.84 -7.71
CA SER A 179 1.07 5.65 -6.83
C SER A 179 2.51 5.12 -6.76
N LEU A 180 2.68 3.80 -6.68
CA LEU A 180 4.00 3.16 -6.72
C LEU A 180 4.69 3.36 -8.07
N LEU A 181 3.94 3.28 -9.18
CA LEU A 181 4.49 3.53 -10.51
C LEU A 181 5.00 4.98 -10.64
N SER A 182 4.21 5.96 -10.18
CA SER A 182 4.64 7.36 -10.14
C SER A 182 5.92 7.55 -9.32
N LEU A 183 6.02 6.85 -8.18
CA LEU A 183 7.23 6.87 -7.35
C LEU A 183 8.45 6.30 -8.09
N PHE A 184 8.31 5.15 -8.75
CA PHE A 184 9.41 4.55 -9.52
C PHE A 184 9.84 5.41 -10.70
N MET A 185 8.90 6.11 -11.35
CA MET A 185 9.23 7.05 -12.42
C MET A 185 10.11 8.20 -11.91
N GLU A 186 9.77 8.78 -10.75
CA GLU A 186 10.57 9.84 -10.15
C GLU A 186 11.93 9.33 -9.64
N PHE A 187 11.99 8.12 -9.03
CA PHE A 187 13.28 7.51 -8.68
C PHE A 187 14.15 7.20 -9.90
N SER A 188 13.55 6.78 -11.01
CA SER A 188 14.27 6.55 -12.27
C SER A 188 14.88 7.85 -12.79
N ARG A 189 14.13 8.96 -12.74
CA ARG A 189 14.64 10.29 -13.10
C ARG A 189 15.80 10.71 -12.19
N PHE A 190 15.65 10.58 -10.87
CA PHE A 190 16.72 10.90 -9.92
C PHE A 190 17.98 10.08 -10.21
N ALA A 191 17.86 8.76 -10.33
CA ALA A 191 19.00 7.88 -10.61
C ALA A 191 19.68 8.24 -11.94
N ASN A 192 18.87 8.50 -12.98
CA ASN A 192 19.38 8.91 -14.28
C ASN A 192 20.14 10.24 -14.21
N ASP A 193 19.64 11.23 -13.46
CA ASP A 193 20.31 12.52 -13.29
C ASP A 193 21.67 12.34 -12.59
N ILE A 194 21.73 11.55 -11.51
CA ILE A 194 22.99 11.26 -10.80
C ILE A 194 24.00 10.59 -11.73
N ILE A 195 23.57 9.58 -12.50
CA ILE A 195 24.42 8.88 -13.49
C ILE A 195 24.89 9.84 -14.57
N THR A 196 23.98 10.65 -15.13
CA THR A 196 24.28 11.58 -16.23
C THR A 196 25.28 12.64 -15.78
N VAL A 197 25.06 13.26 -14.62
CA VAL A 197 25.96 14.27 -14.07
C VAL A 197 27.35 13.71 -13.83
N ASN A 198 27.46 12.52 -13.23
CA ASN A 198 28.76 11.87 -13.01
C ASN A 198 29.43 11.38 -14.29
N THR A 199 28.68 11.09 -15.35
CA THR A 199 29.25 10.70 -16.64
C THR A 199 29.82 11.92 -17.37
N LEU A 200 29.09 13.04 -17.35
CA LEU A 200 29.52 14.29 -18.01
C LEU A 200 30.60 15.03 -17.22
N ILE A 201 30.56 14.94 -15.89
CA ILE A 201 31.51 15.57 -14.97
C ILE A 201 31.97 14.49 -13.98
N PRO A 202 33.00 13.71 -14.33
CA PRO A 202 33.51 12.64 -13.48
C PRO A 202 33.87 13.12 -12.07
N GLY A 203 33.34 12.42 -11.05
CA GLY A 203 33.59 12.73 -9.65
C GLY A 203 32.80 13.92 -9.09
N PHE A 204 31.80 14.43 -9.82
CA PHE A 204 30.97 15.53 -9.32
C PHE A 204 30.13 15.12 -8.11
N ILE A 205 29.59 13.90 -8.12
CA ILE A 205 28.83 13.30 -7.00
C ILE A 205 29.56 12.03 -6.55
N GLU A 206 29.97 12.00 -5.30
CA GLU A 206 30.54 10.79 -4.69
C GLU A 206 29.42 9.89 -4.16
N SER A 207 29.43 8.61 -4.55
CA SER A 207 28.55 7.60 -3.97
C SER A 207 28.91 7.34 -2.51
N PRO A 208 27.93 7.06 -1.64
CA PRO A 208 28.21 6.54 -0.30
C PRO A 208 29.10 5.30 -0.39
N ARG A 209 30.11 5.20 0.49
CA ARG A 209 30.93 4.00 0.64
C ARG A 209 30.20 2.92 1.41
#